data_AF-A0A5Q0UJN6-F1
#
_entry.id   AF-A0A5Q0UJN6-F1
#
_cell.length_a   1.000
_cell.length_b   1.000
_cell.length_c   1.000
_cell.angle_alpha   90.00
_cell.angle_beta   90.00
_cell.angle_gamma   90.00
#
_symmetry.space_group_name_H-M   'P 1'
#
loop_
_entity.id
_entity.type
_entity.pdbx_description
1 polymer ?
#
loop_
_entity_poly.entity_id
_entity_poly.type
_entity_poly.pdbx_seq_one_letter_code
_entity_poly.pdbx_strand_id
1 'polypeptide(L)'
;MTGFERNRSIFSNKDALSESYQPEEIEERDEEIAAYMDALQPIVDGWVPNNIFLYGNTGVGKTAVTESLLRMLEADVEAYDDVDLSVLLLNCNRLTSP
;
A
#
# COMPACT_ATOMS: atom_id res chain seq x y z
N MET A 1 -21.79 29.36 29.49
CA MET A 1 -21.48 28.13 28.75
C MET A 1 -20.77 28.54 27.48
N THR A 2 -19.45 28.37 27.42
CA THR A 2 -18.68 28.57 26.18
C THR A 2 -18.73 27.27 25.41
N GLY A 3 -19.42 27.28 24.28
CA GLY A 3 -19.51 26.15 23.36
C GLY A 3 -18.35 26.11 22.37
N PHE A 4 -18.20 24.98 21.69
CA PHE A 4 -17.24 24.83 20.60
C PHE A 4 -17.73 25.57 19.35
N GLU A 5 -16.90 26.46 18.79
CA GLU A 5 -17.15 27.12 17.51
C GLU A 5 -16.20 26.59 16.42
N ARG A 6 -16.70 26.48 15.18
CA ARG A 6 -15.87 26.06 14.04
C ARG A 6 -14.88 27.17 13.69
N ASN A 7 -13.59 26.83 13.76
CA ASN A 7 -12.54 27.69 13.23
C ASN A 7 -12.62 27.72 11.69
N ARG A 8 -12.38 28.88 11.07
CA ARG A 8 -12.26 28.96 9.60
C ARG A 8 -11.02 28.18 9.16
N SER A 9 -11.23 27.04 8.50
CA SER A 9 -10.16 26.18 7.99
C SER A 9 -9.69 26.65 6.62
N ILE A 10 -8.37 26.68 6.41
CA ILE A 10 -7.74 26.86 5.08
C ILE A 10 -7.64 25.54 4.30
N PHE A 11 -7.89 24.41 4.98
CA PHE A 11 -7.80 23.08 4.38
C PHE A 11 -9.15 22.69 3.78
N SER A 12 -9.15 22.28 2.52
CA SER A 12 -10.27 21.60 1.87
C SER A 12 -10.42 20.16 2.38
N ASN A 13 -9.31 19.45 2.52
CA ASN A 13 -9.22 18.13 3.14
C ASN A 13 -7.97 18.06 4.03
N LYS A 14 -8.14 18.09 5.35
CA LYS A 14 -7.02 17.99 6.29
C LYS A 14 -6.54 16.54 6.44
N ASP A 15 -7.41 15.57 6.20
CA ASP A 15 -7.10 14.15 6.37
C ASP A 15 -6.09 13.67 5.32
N ALA A 16 -6.02 14.33 4.16
CA ALA A 16 -5.00 14.13 3.14
C ALA A 16 -3.55 14.35 3.63
N LEU A 17 -3.39 15.07 4.74
CA LEU A 17 -2.09 15.33 5.37
C LEU A 17 -1.77 14.34 6.51
N SER A 18 -2.67 13.40 6.80
CA SER A 18 -2.44 12.37 7.80
C SER A 18 -1.38 11.38 7.33
N GLU A 19 -0.58 10.85 8.26
CA GLU A 19 0.35 9.74 7.97
C GLU A 19 -0.38 8.46 7.53
N SER A 20 -1.66 8.32 7.87
CA SER A 20 -2.52 7.20 7.46
C SER A 20 -3.24 7.46 6.14
N TYR A 21 -3.01 8.59 5.48
CA TYR A 21 -3.64 8.89 4.22
C TYR A 21 -3.00 8.08 3.11
N GLN A 22 -3.85 7.40 2.35
CA GLN A 22 -3.44 6.60 1.21
C GLN A 22 -4.03 7.27 -0.05
N PRO A 23 -3.20 7.85 -0.93
CA PRO A 23 -3.70 8.46 -2.17
C PRO A 23 -4.18 7.38 -3.14
N GLU A 24 -5.10 7.76 -4.05
CA GLU A 24 -5.59 6.89 -5.12
C GLU A 24 -4.49 6.63 -6.17
N GLU A 25 -3.71 7.66 -6.49
CA GLU A 25 -2.59 7.61 -7.43
C GLU A 25 -1.27 7.88 -6.72
N ILE A 26 -0.23 7.14 -7.12
CA ILE A 26 1.13 7.30 -6.58
C ILE A 26 1.98 7.93 -7.67
N GLU A 27 2.27 9.22 -7.50
CA GLU A 27 3.07 10.00 -8.45
C GLU A 27 4.57 9.65 -8.39
N GLU A 28 5.26 9.82 -9.52
CA GLU A 28 6.72 9.70 -9.67
C GLU A 28 7.31 8.35 -9.22
N ARG A 29 6.55 7.26 -9.36
CA ARG A 29 6.91 5.90 -8.93
C ARG A 29 6.71 4.83 -10.00
N ASP A 30 6.47 5.24 -11.24
CA ASP A 30 6.05 4.33 -12.31
C ASP A 30 7.06 3.20 -12.57
N GLU A 31 8.36 3.53 -12.57
CA GLU A 31 9.43 2.55 -12.80
C GLU A 31 9.52 1.53 -11.66
N GLU A 32 9.46 1.99 -10.40
CA GLU A 32 9.48 1.08 -9.24
C GLU A 32 8.21 0.23 -9.16
N ILE A 33 7.06 0.80 -9.49
CA ILE A 33 5.78 0.08 -9.56
C ILE A 33 5.87 -1.01 -10.62
N ALA A 34 6.32 -0.69 -11.84
CA ALA A 34 6.45 -1.68 -12.92
C ALA A 34 7.39 -2.83 -12.53
N ALA A 35 8.55 -2.54 -11.95
CA ALA A 35 9.49 -3.58 -11.49
C ALA A 35 8.89 -4.46 -10.39
N TYR A 36 8.07 -3.88 -9.52
CA TYR A 36 7.38 -4.62 -8.46
C TYR A 36 6.27 -5.50 -9.04
N MET A 37 5.50 -5.01 -10.02
CA MET A 37 4.50 -5.80 -10.74
C MET A 37 5.14 -6.98 -11.46
N ASP A 38 6.23 -6.77 -12.21
CA ASP A 38 6.97 -7.84 -12.89
C ASP A 38 7.44 -8.94 -11.93
N ALA A 39 7.85 -8.55 -10.71
CA ALA A 39 8.29 -9.50 -9.69
C ALA A 39 7.13 -10.31 -9.07
N LEU A 40 5.91 -9.78 -9.09
CA LEU A 40 4.69 -10.43 -8.58
C LEU A 40 3.87 -11.14 -9.68
N GLN A 41 4.12 -10.85 -10.96
CA GLN A 41 3.47 -11.49 -12.11
C GLN A 41 3.41 -13.02 -12.03
N PRO A 42 4.44 -13.74 -11.54
CA PRO A 42 4.35 -15.19 -11.42
C PRO A 42 3.16 -15.70 -10.59
N ILE A 43 2.64 -14.90 -9.64
CA ILE A 43 1.46 -15.28 -8.84
C ILE A 43 0.25 -15.49 -9.74
N VAL A 44 0.01 -14.54 -10.65
CA VAL A 44 -1.09 -14.60 -11.61
C VAL A 44 -0.88 -15.74 -12.61
N ASP A 45 0.36 -16.06 -12.94
CA ASP A 45 0.71 -17.19 -13.81
C ASP A 45 0.62 -18.56 -13.09
N GLY A 46 0.19 -18.59 -11.82
CA GLY A 46 0.08 -19.80 -11.00
C GLY A 46 1.42 -20.37 -10.53
N TRP A 47 2.49 -19.56 -10.55
CA TRP A 47 3.86 -19.94 -10.23
C TRP A 47 4.32 -19.29 -8.92
N VAL A 48 5.41 -19.83 -8.36
CA VAL A 48 6.00 -19.28 -7.12
C VAL A 48 6.77 -17.99 -7.45
N PRO A 49 6.42 -16.83 -6.85
CA PRO A 49 7.14 -15.58 -7.08
C PRO A 49 8.50 -15.57 -6.37
N ASN A 50 9.37 -14.66 -6.79
CA ASN A 50 10.61 -14.39 -6.08
C ASN A 50 10.37 -13.54 -4.83
N ASN A 51 11.23 -13.68 -3.83
CA ASN A 51 11.22 -12.78 -2.67
C ASN A 51 11.67 -11.38 -3.06
N ILE A 52 10.94 -10.36 -2.59
CA ILE A 52 11.19 -8.95 -2.91
C ILE A 52 11.67 -8.24 -1.65
N PHE A 53 12.77 -7.48 -1.77
CA PHE A 53 13.32 -6.67 -0.68
C PHE A 53 13.33 -5.20 -1.07
N LEU A 54 12.48 -4.40 -0.42
CA LEU A 54 12.37 -2.96 -0.67
C LEU A 54 13.19 -2.17 0.35
N TYR A 55 14.05 -1.28 -0.13
CA TYR A 55 14.90 -0.43 0.72
C TYR A 55 14.74 1.06 0.38
N GLY A 56 15.07 1.93 1.33
CA GLY A 56 15.10 3.38 1.15
C GLY A 56 14.74 4.13 2.44
N ASN A 57 14.85 5.46 2.42
CA ASN A 57 14.56 6.30 3.59
C ASN A 57 13.11 6.16 4.09
N THR A 58 12.87 6.47 5.37
CA THR A 58 11.51 6.51 5.93
C THR A 58 10.70 7.66 5.29
N GLY A 59 9.38 7.49 5.19
CA GLY A 59 8.47 8.52 4.66
C GLY A 59 8.44 8.66 3.12
N VAL A 60 9.18 7.85 2.37
CA VAL A 60 9.19 7.91 0.89
C VAL A 60 8.06 7.10 0.21
N GLY A 61 7.08 6.60 0.98
CA GLY A 61 5.91 5.92 0.40
C GLY A 61 6.07 4.43 0.08
N LYS A 62 7.14 3.74 0.56
CA LYS A 62 7.30 2.28 0.34
C LYS A 62 6.07 1.48 0.79
N THR A 63 5.59 1.70 2.01
CA THR A 63 4.40 1.02 2.55
C THR A 63 3.16 1.32 1.72
N ALA A 64 2.96 2.60 1.36
CA ALA A 64 1.84 3.03 0.55
C ALA A 64 1.83 2.33 -0.82
N VAL A 65 2.99 2.24 -1.49
CA VAL A 65 3.14 1.54 -2.77
C VAL A 65 2.84 0.05 -2.62
N THR A 66 3.45 -0.61 -1.63
CA THR A 66 3.23 -2.04 -1.38
C THR A 66 1.75 -2.35 -1.14
N GLU A 67 1.08 -1.60 -0.27
CA GLU A 67 -0.33 -1.83 0.01
C GLU A 67 -1.22 -1.56 -1.22
N SER A 68 -0.90 -0.57 -2.04
CA SER A 68 -1.64 -0.29 -3.27
C SER A 68 -1.52 -1.44 -4.27
N LEU A 69 -0.28 -1.90 -4.51
CA LEU A 69 0.01 -3.00 -5.43
C LEU A 69 -0.62 -4.31 -4.98
N LEU A 70 -0.57 -4.62 -3.68
CA LEU A 70 -1.20 -5.84 -3.15
C LEU A 70 -2.71 -5.80 -3.30
N ARG A 71 -3.37 -4.65 -3.09
CA ARG A 71 -4.81 -4.51 -3.35
C ARG A 71 -5.17 -4.70 -4.82
N MET A 72 -4.35 -4.19 -5.73
CA MET A 72 -4.55 -4.41 -7.17
C MET A 72 -4.38 -5.89 -7.52
N LEU A 73 -3.33 -6.54 -7.00
CA LEU A 73 -3.10 -7.97 -7.20
C LEU A 73 -4.26 -8.83 -6.66
N GLU A 74 -4.78 -8.52 -5.46
CA GLU A 74 -5.95 -9.21 -4.90
C GLU A 74 -7.18 -9.07 -5.81
N ALA A 75 -7.42 -7.87 -6.36
CA ALA A 75 -8.52 -7.64 -7.28
C ALA A 75 -8.33 -8.35 -8.62
N ASP A 76 -7.12 -8.35 -9.17
CA ASP A 76 -6.82 -8.97 -10.46
C ASP A 76 -6.91 -10.50 -10.39
N VAL A 77 -6.52 -11.10 -9.26
CA VAL A 77 -6.62 -12.56 -9.05
C VAL A 77 -8.07 -13.05 -9.07
N GLU A 78 -9.07 -12.22 -8.75
CA GLU A 78 -10.49 -12.62 -8.83
C GLU A 78 -10.93 -13.00 -10.26
N ALA A 79 -10.18 -12.60 -11.29
CA ALA A 79 -10.44 -12.97 -12.69
C ALA A 79 -9.98 -14.39 -13.05
N TYR A 80 -9.25 -15.08 -12.17
CA TYR A 80 -8.63 -16.39 -12.41
C TYR A 80 -9.20 -17.42 -11.42
N ASP A 81 -9.69 -18.55 -11.93
CA ASP A 81 -10.32 -19.60 -11.11
C ASP A 81 -9.31 -20.65 -10.58
N ASP A 82 -8.06 -20.57 -11.02
CA ASP A 82 -6.97 -21.46 -10.68
C ASP A 82 -5.92 -20.86 -9.72
N VAL A 83 -6.14 -19.62 -9.27
CA VAL A 83 -5.27 -18.91 -8.32
C VAL A 83 -6.04 -18.58 -7.04
N ASP A 84 -5.54 -19.05 -5.89
CA ASP A 84 -6.04 -18.70 -4.56
C ASP A 84 -4.97 -17.88 -3.82
N LEU A 85 -5.24 -16.58 -3.62
CA LEU A 85 -4.30 -15.63 -3.01
C LEU A 85 -4.77 -15.22 -1.62
N SER A 86 -3.87 -15.28 -0.65
CA SER A 86 -4.06 -14.71 0.69
C SER A 86 -2.90 -13.78 1.03
N VAL A 87 -3.19 -12.50 1.29
CA VAL A 87 -2.20 -11.51 1.68
C VAL A 87 -2.19 -11.32 3.20
N LEU A 88 -1.00 -11.43 3.81
CA LEU A 88 -0.79 -11.19 5.24
C LEU A 88 0.20 -10.04 5.45
N LEU A 89 -0.28 -8.95 6.06
CA LEU A 89 0.55 -7.80 6.39
C LEU A 89 1.02 -7.87 7.86
N LEU A 90 2.34 -7.91 8.06
CA LEU A 90 2.96 -7.97 9.38
C LEU A 90 3.88 -6.75 9.61
N ASN A 91 3.56 -5.93 10.61
CA ASN A 91 4.41 -4.81 11.00
C ASN A 91 5.32 -5.20 12.19
N CYS A 92 6.60 -5.47 11.90
CA CYS A 92 7.57 -5.92 12.88
C CYS A 92 7.87 -4.89 13.99
N ASN A 93 7.67 -3.59 13.75
CA ASN A 93 7.94 -2.55 14.77
C ASN A 93 6.93 -2.57 15.92
N ARG A 94 5.77 -3.21 15.74
CA ARG A 94 4.71 -3.29 16.75
C ARG A 94 4.65 -4.63 17.47
N LEU A 95 5.56 -5.55 17.14
CA LEU A 95 5.60 -6.88 17.72
C LEU A 95 6.76 -6.94 18.72
N THR A 96 6.44 -7.08 19.99
CA THR A 96 7.41 -7.49 21.01
C THR A 96 7.32 -9.01 21.16
N SER A 97 8.42 -9.72 20.97
CA SER A 97 8.51 -11.11 21.44
C SER A 97 8.35 -11.14 22.96
N PRO A 98 7.56 -12.07 23.52
CA PRO A 98 7.50 -12.30 24.96
C PRO A 98 8.83 -12.83 25.52
#